data_AF-X0Z7A3-F1
#
_entry.id   AF-X0Z7A3-F1
#
_cell.length_a   1.000
_cell.length_b   1.000
_cell.length_c   1.000
_cell.angle_alpha   90.00
_cell.angle_beta   90.00
_cell.angle_gamma   90.00
#
_symmetry.space_group_name_H-M   'P 1'
#
loop_
_entity.id
_entity.type
_entity.pdbx_description
1 polymer ?
#
loop_
_entity_poly.entity_id
_entity_poly.type
_entity_poly.pdbx_seq_one_letter_code
_entity_poly.pdbx_strand_id
1 'polypeptide(L)'
;MKNDFLKFNKRKIGGLEEHFIDVYKTFRENIGTSHWEEKIRKAANLNIIYRKYRTQNNERVFKLLLSDSSFRNLLYETIYSWMGQGRQWLKRKTDYLKAIDDINEKLEELRDESLENLVRQKRGIYSDLKEKIKNIFIGLEVTNAHTKIVANSKTLHFLLPDLIPPIDGKYILRFFGINSTQLYNSFLSLEKQAELLIRIMDSYYEILDFCFNEIKQKCTQGDFHDYSIPKIIDNAIWGYSEREVEEGKNFTQVEIITGRERKQYDHELFWDMVGREAGNKLYTDAFVITEDDSARYFGKSIKNAMSGKCILEEGDDPKEITATIPKHIGEKGFSCRVGINKGKKY
;
A
#
# COMPACT_ATOMS: atom_id res chain seq x y z
N MET A 1 -3.03 9.36 19.10
CA MET A 1 -3.62 9.20 17.74
C MET A 1 -3.40 10.40 16.82
N LYS A 2 -3.95 11.62 17.05
CA LYS A 2 -3.71 12.76 16.12
C LYS A 2 -2.21 13.08 15.96
N ASN A 3 -1.46 13.15 17.05
CA ASN A 3 -0.03 13.51 17.01
C ASN A 3 0.86 12.39 16.45
N ASP A 4 0.53 11.13 16.68
CA ASP A 4 1.35 9.99 16.23
C ASP A 4 1.18 9.73 14.73
N PHE A 5 -0.04 9.90 14.21
CA PHE A 5 -0.33 9.80 12.78
C PHE A 5 0.50 10.82 11.98
N LEU A 6 0.49 12.09 12.42
CA LEU A 6 1.26 13.16 11.79
C LEU A 6 2.79 12.94 11.89
N LYS A 7 3.29 12.48 13.04
CA LYS A 7 4.74 12.30 13.24
C LYS A 7 5.30 11.12 12.44
N PHE A 8 4.60 10.00 12.37
CA PHE A 8 4.99 8.85 11.55
C PHE A 8 5.00 9.20 10.06
N ASN A 9 3.98 9.93 9.61
CA ASN A 9 3.86 10.33 8.21
C ASN A 9 4.98 11.26 7.79
N LYS A 10 5.40 12.24 8.62
CA LYS A 10 6.46 13.18 8.25
C LYS A 10 7.79 12.50 7.86
N ARG A 11 8.18 11.43 8.54
CA ARG A 11 9.42 10.70 8.20
C ARG A 11 9.29 9.99 6.86
N LYS A 12 8.17 9.29 6.63
CA LYS A 12 7.93 8.57 5.37
C LYS A 12 7.72 9.51 4.19
N ILE A 13 7.02 10.62 4.43
CA ILE A 13 6.86 11.70 3.47
C ILE A 13 8.23 12.26 3.10
N GLY A 14 9.09 12.59 4.08
CA GLY A 14 10.47 13.02 3.81
C GLY A 14 11.30 12.01 2.99
N GLY A 15 11.20 10.71 3.29
CA GLY A 15 11.87 9.68 2.49
C GLY A 15 11.29 9.54 1.07
N LEU A 16 9.99 9.72 0.91
CA LEU A 16 9.33 9.75 -0.40
C LEU A 16 9.76 10.98 -1.21
N GLU A 17 9.86 12.14 -0.55
CA GLU A 17 10.29 13.42 -1.11
C GLU A 17 11.71 13.33 -1.68
N GLU A 18 12.66 12.78 -0.89
CA GLU A 18 14.06 12.62 -1.29
C GLU A 18 14.24 11.67 -2.49
N HIS A 19 13.33 10.70 -2.66
CA HIS A 19 13.46 9.62 -3.64
C HIS A 19 12.32 9.53 -4.65
N PHE A 20 11.51 10.59 -4.80
CA PHE A 20 10.23 10.54 -5.52
C PHE A 20 10.35 9.95 -6.95
N ILE A 21 11.37 10.40 -7.69
CA ILE A 21 11.60 9.96 -9.07
C ILE A 21 12.02 8.49 -9.12
N ASP A 22 12.87 8.06 -8.19
CA ASP A 22 13.38 6.70 -8.17
C ASP A 22 12.29 5.70 -7.79
N VAL A 23 11.49 6.01 -6.77
CA VAL A 23 10.37 5.15 -6.37
C VAL A 23 9.28 5.09 -7.45
N TYR A 24 9.06 6.18 -8.18
CA TYR A 24 8.13 6.15 -9.32
C TYR A 24 8.66 5.25 -10.45
N LYS A 25 9.97 5.30 -10.75
CA LYS A 25 10.58 4.38 -11.73
C LYS A 25 10.43 2.93 -11.29
N THR A 26 10.66 2.62 -10.02
CA THR A 26 10.42 1.28 -9.46
C THR A 26 8.99 0.81 -9.73
N PHE A 27 8.00 1.67 -9.55
CA PHE A 27 6.62 1.37 -9.92
C PHE A 27 6.49 1.02 -11.41
N ARG A 28 7.01 1.88 -12.31
CA ARG A 28 6.92 1.66 -13.77
C ARG A 28 7.56 0.35 -14.22
N GLU A 29 8.72 0.01 -13.66
CA GLU A 29 9.45 -1.21 -14.00
C GLU A 29 8.71 -2.49 -13.56
N ASN A 30 7.98 -2.43 -12.44
CA ASN A 30 7.28 -3.59 -11.88
C ASN A 30 5.88 -3.85 -12.48
N ILE A 31 5.34 -2.92 -13.25
CA ILE A 31 3.98 -3.02 -13.81
C ILE A 31 3.89 -3.85 -15.08
N GLY A 32 5.02 -4.14 -15.72
CA GLY A 32 5.09 -4.83 -17.03
C GLY A 32 4.59 -6.29 -17.05
N THR A 33 3.75 -6.70 -16.11
CA THR A 33 3.08 -8.01 -16.14
C THR A 33 1.68 -7.87 -16.76
N SER A 34 1.32 -8.82 -17.61
CA SER A 34 0.04 -8.84 -18.37
C SER A 34 -1.22 -8.71 -17.50
N HIS A 35 -1.14 -9.07 -16.21
CA HIS A 35 -2.27 -8.94 -15.28
C HIS A 35 -2.62 -7.48 -14.94
N TRP A 36 -1.63 -6.58 -14.87
CA TRP A 36 -1.85 -5.19 -14.50
C TRP A 36 -2.21 -4.30 -15.70
N GLU A 37 -1.75 -4.66 -16.89
CA GLU A 37 -1.98 -3.91 -18.12
C GLU A 37 -3.47 -3.62 -18.35
N GLU A 38 -4.34 -4.63 -18.21
CA GLU A 38 -5.78 -4.43 -18.43
C GLU A 38 -6.39 -3.46 -17.41
N LYS A 39 -6.01 -3.59 -16.14
CA LYS A 39 -6.49 -2.72 -15.06
C LYS A 39 -6.04 -1.27 -15.26
N ILE A 40 -4.82 -1.08 -15.72
CA ILE A 40 -4.24 0.23 -16.00
C ILE A 40 -4.88 0.85 -17.24
N ARG A 41 -5.06 0.07 -18.29
CA ARG A 41 -5.75 0.50 -19.53
C ARG A 41 -7.17 0.97 -19.24
N LYS A 42 -7.94 0.21 -18.46
CA LYS A 42 -9.29 0.60 -18.05
C LYS A 42 -9.30 1.90 -17.24
N ALA A 43 -8.37 2.05 -16.30
CA ALA A 43 -8.22 3.27 -15.51
C ALA A 43 -7.82 4.49 -16.35
N ALA A 44 -6.87 4.33 -17.28
CA ALA A 44 -6.46 5.38 -18.21
C ALA A 44 -7.64 5.80 -19.11
N ASN A 45 -8.41 4.85 -19.64
CA ASN A 45 -9.59 5.14 -20.44
C ASN A 45 -10.64 5.97 -19.68
N LEU A 46 -10.88 5.68 -18.39
CA LEU A 46 -11.77 6.50 -17.56
C LEU A 46 -11.28 7.94 -17.44
N ASN A 47 -9.98 8.14 -17.19
CA ASN A 47 -9.38 9.47 -17.12
C ASN A 47 -9.48 10.22 -18.46
N ILE A 48 -9.26 9.54 -19.59
CA ILE A 48 -9.39 10.12 -20.93
C ILE A 48 -10.83 10.57 -21.18
N ILE A 49 -11.81 9.72 -20.87
CA ILE A 49 -13.24 10.04 -21.02
C ILE A 49 -13.60 11.23 -20.12
N TYR A 50 -13.22 11.20 -18.83
CA TYR A 50 -13.45 12.31 -17.91
C TYR A 50 -12.87 13.64 -18.44
N ARG A 51 -11.59 13.64 -18.85
CA ARG A 51 -10.91 14.83 -19.40
C ARG A 51 -11.60 15.35 -20.65
N LYS A 52 -12.05 14.46 -21.53
CA LYS A 52 -12.84 14.82 -22.72
C LYS A 52 -14.13 15.55 -22.33
N TYR A 53 -14.93 14.98 -21.42
CA TYR A 53 -16.18 15.63 -20.96
C TYR A 53 -15.91 16.98 -20.28
N ARG A 54 -14.87 17.06 -19.43
CA ARG A 54 -14.45 18.30 -18.76
C ARG A 54 -14.02 19.38 -19.74
N THR A 55 -13.35 19.02 -20.84
CA THR A 55 -12.84 19.98 -21.83
C THR A 55 -13.95 20.46 -22.77
N GLN A 56 -14.90 19.59 -23.11
CA GLN A 56 -15.98 19.88 -24.05
C GLN A 56 -17.19 20.58 -23.40
N ASN A 57 -17.31 20.51 -22.07
CA ASN A 57 -18.48 21.00 -21.35
C ASN A 57 -18.04 21.80 -20.13
N ASN A 58 -18.25 23.11 -20.16
CA ASN A 58 -17.93 23.98 -19.03
C ASN A 58 -19.00 23.96 -17.93
N GLU A 59 -20.20 23.45 -18.25
CA GLU A 59 -21.31 23.29 -17.33
C GLU A 59 -21.82 21.85 -17.39
N ARG A 60 -22.25 21.31 -16.24
CA ARG A 60 -22.95 20.02 -16.14
C ARG A 60 -22.08 18.83 -16.55
N VAL A 61 -20.78 18.86 -16.22
CA VAL A 61 -19.81 17.82 -16.57
C VAL A 61 -20.29 16.46 -16.07
N PHE A 62 -20.66 16.36 -14.79
CA PHE A 62 -21.06 15.09 -14.19
C PHE A 62 -22.42 14.64 -14.68
N LYS A 63 -23.36 15.56 -14.90
CA LYS A 63 -24.65 15.22 -15.49
C LYS A 63 -24.50 14.54 -16.86
N LEU A 64 -23.62 15.06 -17.72
CA LEU A 64 -23.37 14.48 -19.04
C LEU A 64 -22.56 13.17 -18.93
N LEU A 65 -21.47 13.18 -18.16
CA LEU A 65 -20.61 12.02 -17.95
C LEU A 65 -21.36 10.82 -17.35
N LEU A 66 -22.25 11.06 -16.38
CA LEU A 66 -23.06 10.03 -15.73
C LEU A 66 -24.30 9.64 -16.55
N SER A 67 -24.63 10.38 -17.61
CA SER A 67 -25.63 9.95 -18.60
C SER A 67 -25.04 8.99 -19.65
N ASP A 68 -23.70 8.95 -19.79
CA ASP A 68 -22.99 8.06 -20.70
C ASP A 68 -22.94 6.62 -20.14
N SER A 69 -23.73 5.73 -20.74
CA SER A 69 -23.80 4.32 -20.33
C SER A 69 -22.46 3.59 -20.50
N SER A 70 -21.62 3.99 -21.46
CA SER A 70 -20.30 3.38 -21.67
C SER A 70 -19.35 3.75 -20.54
N PHE A 71 -19.35 5.02 -20.13
CA PHE A 71 -18.56 5.47 -18.97
C PHE A 71 -19.00 4.75 -17.70
N ARG A 72 -20.30 4.70 -17.40
CA ARG A 72 -20.84 4.02 -16.21
C ARG A 72 -20.46 2.54 -16.16
N ASN A 73 -20.56 1.86 -17.30
CA ASN A 73 -20.19 0.45 -17.43
C ASN A 73 -18.70 0.25 -17.17
N LEU A 74 -17.86 1.04 -17.83
CA LEU A 74 -16.41 0.99 -17.65
C LEU A 74 -16.00 1.31 -16.21
N LEU A 75 -16.64 2.29 -15.57
CA LEU A 75 -16.39 2.67 -14.18
C LEU A 75 -16.66 1.50 -13.24
N TYR A 76 -17.85 0.90 -13.33
CA TYR A 76 -18.21 -0.24 -12.50
C TYR A 76 -17.24 -1.42 -12.70
N GLU A 77 -16.95 -1.78 -13.95
CA GLU A 77 -16.03 -2.88 -14.26
C GLU A 77 -14.60 -2.62 -13.77
N THR A 78 -14.14 -1.37 -13.86
CA THR A 78 -12.81 -0.99 -13.41
C THR A 78 -12.72 -1.16 -11.89
N ILE A 79 -13.66 -0.57 -11.15
CA ILE A 79 -13.70 -0.72 -9.68
C ILE A 79 -13.86 -2.17 -9.27
N TYR A 80 -14.72 -2.93 -9.95
CA TYR A 80 -14.90 -4.36 -9.71
C TYR A 80 -13.60 -5.14 -9.88
N SER A 81 -12.85 -4.90 -10.96
CA SER A 81 -11.55 -5.56 -11.19
C SER A 81 -10.47 -5.15 -10.17
N TRP A 82 -10.51 -3.91 -9.67
CA TRP A 82 -9.56 -3.36 -8.70
C TRP A 82 -9.83 -3.79 -7.26
N MET A 83 -11.05 -4.22 -6.94
CA MET A 83 -11.44 -4.74 -5.63
C MET A 83 -11.18 -6.25 -5.50
N GLY A 84 -10.94 -6.95 -6.61
CA GLY A 84 -10.64 -8.39 -6.65
C GLY A 84 -11.89 -9.27 -6.60
N GLN A 85 -11.74 -10.53 -7.05
CA GLN A 85 -12.81 -11.53 -7.03
C GLN A 85 -12.88 -12.19 -5.64
N GLY A 86 -13.50 -11.49 -4.69
CA GLY A 86 -13.88 -12.02 -3.37
C GLY A 86 -15.35 -11.67 -3.10
N ARG A 87 -16.10 -12.60 -2.50
CA ARG A 87 -17.57 -12.50 -2.34
C ARG A 87 -17.98 -11.15 -1.69
N GLN A 88 -18.56 -10.27 -2.51
CA GLN A 88 -19.53 -9.22 -2.15
C GLN A 88 -19.05 -7.92 -1.48
N TRP A 89 -17.95 -7.32 -1.95
CA TRP A 89 -17.58 -5.98 -1.48
C TRP A 89 -18.43 -4.92 -2.18
N LEU A 90 -18.42 -4.81 -3.51
CA LEU A 90 -19.26 -3.84 -4.21
C LEU A 90 -20.74 -4.20 -4.17
N LYS A 91 -21.61 -3.18 -4.09
CA LYS A 91 -23.04 -3.33 -4.33
C LYS A 91 -23.27 -3.84 -5.75
N ARG A 92 -24.45 -4.42 -6.00
CA ARG A 92 -24.86 -4.79 -7.36
C ARG A 92 -24.79 -3.56 -8.26
N LYS A 93 -24.48 -3.76 -9.54
CA LYS A 93 -24.28 -2.67 -10.51
C LYS A 93 -25.38 -1.61 -10.48
N THR A 94 -26.64 -2.01 -10.39
CA THR A 94 -27.79 -1.09 -10.29
C THR A 94 -27.71 -0.20 -9.05
N ASP A 95 -27.45 -0.77 -7.89
CA ASP A 95 -27.37 -0.06 -6.62
C ASP A 95 -26.09 0.78 -6.51
N TYR A 96 -24.99 0.29 -7.07
CA TYR A 96 -23.72 1.01 -7.20
C TYR A 96 -23.92 2.29 -8.03
N LEU A 97 -24.57 2.18 -9.19
CA LEU A 97 -24.80 3.31 -10.08
C LEU A 97 -25.81 4.30 -9.48
N LYS A 98 -26.85 3.79 -8.80
CA LYS A 98 -27.78 4.63 -8.04
C LYS A 98 -27.06 5.46 -6.96
N ALA A 99 -26.15 4.85 -6.20
CA ALA A 99 -25.39 5.57 -5.18
C ALA A 99 -24.51 6.69 -5.75
N ILE A 100 -24.07 6.59 -7.01
CA ILE A 100 -23.36 7.67 -7.71
C ILE A 100 -24.35 8.75 -8.18
N ASP A 101 -25.51 8.36 -8.71
CA ASP A 101 -26.54 9.30 -9.14
C ASP A 101 -27.00 10.18 -7.96
N ASP A 102 -27.14 9.59 -6.77
CA ASP A 102 -27.56 10.27 -5.53
C ASP A 102 -26.57 11.37 -5.05
N ILE A 103 -25.32 11.37 -5.54
CA ILE A 103 -24.31 12.40 -5.21
C ILE A 103 -23.97 13.31 -6.40
N ASN A 104 -24.65 13.19 -7.54
CA ASN A 104 -24.31 13.90 -8.78
C ASN A 104 -24.25 15.43 -8.62
N GLU A 105 -25.25 16.03 -7.95
CA GLU A 105 -25.28 17.48 -7.73
C GLU A 105 -24.07 17.96 -6.91
N LYS A 106 -23.69 17.18 -5.89
CA LYS A 106 -22.52 17.48 -5.05
C LYS A 106 -21.20 17.33 -5.81
N LEU A 107 -21.11 16.38 -6.75
CA LEU A 107 -19.93 16.24 -7.62
C LEU A 107 -19.75 17.46 -8.52
N GLU A 108 -20.86 18.01 -9.03
CA GLU A 108 -20.84 19.20 -9.90
C GLU A 108 -20.29 20.44 -9.18
N GLU A 109 -20.46 20.53 -7.86
CA GLU A 109 -19.86 21.58 -7.03
C GLU A 109 -18.33 21.49 -6.94
N LEU A 110 -17.74 20.32 -7.22
CA LEU A 110 -16.29 20.07 -7.12
C LEU A 110 -15.60 19.93 -8.49
N ARG A 111 -16.30 20.15 -9.60
CA ARG A 111 -15.80 19.88 -10.96
C ARG A 111 -14.52 20.67 -11.33
N ASP A 112 -14.36 21.85 -10.75
CA ASP A 112 -13.25 22.77 -11.04
C ASP A 112 -12.10 22.64 -10.03
N GLU A 113 -12.29 21.82 -9.00
CA GLU A 113 -11.31 21.60 -7.93
C GLU A 113 -10.26 20.56 -8.34
N SER A 114 -9.02 20.79 -7.92
CA SER A 114 -7.90 19.85 -8.12
C SER A 114 -6.85 20.04 -7.04
N LEU A 115 -6.05 19.01 -6.75
CA LEU A 115 -4.93 19.14 -5.81
C LEU A 115 -3.93 20.22 -6.28
N GLU A 116 -3.71 20.35 -7.59
CA GLU A 116 -2.85 21.39 -8.14
C GLU A 116 -3.39 22.80 -7.85
N ASN A 117 -4.70 23.02 -8.03
CA ASN A 117 -5.32 24.31 -7.73
C ASN A 117 -5.17 24.65 -6.24
N LEU A 118 -5.34 23.66 -5.36
CA LEU A 118 -5.16 23.84 -3.92
C LEU A 118 -3.74 24.25 -3.54
N VAL A 119 -2.72 23.64 -4.14
CA VAL A 119 -1.31 24.00 -3.91
C VAL A 119 -1.05 25.43 -4.40
N ARG A 120 -1.56 25.80 -5.57
CA ARG A 120 -1.37 27.14 -6.16
C ARG A 120 -2.09 28.26 -5.38
N GLN A 121 -3.32 28.03 -4.92
CA GLN A 121 -4.17 29.06 -4.32
C GLN A 121 -3.91 29.30 -2.81
N LYS A 122 -3.15 28.41 -2.15
CA LYS A 122 -2.84 28.42 -0.71
C LYS A 122 -4.06 28.32 0.22
N ARG A 123 -3.81 27.80 1.43
CA ARG A 123 -4.66 27.04 2.37
C ARG A 123 -6.09 27.53 2.73
N GLY A 124 -6.55 28.71 2.32
CA GLY A 124 -7.85 29.28 2.77
C GLY A 124 -9.08 28.50 2.30
N ILE A 125 -9.12 28.12 1.02
CA ILE A 125 -10.26 27.41 0.38
C ILE A 125 -10.37 25.94 0.85
N TYR A 126 -9.28 25.41 1.42
CA TYR A 126 -9.18 23.98 1.68
C TYR A 126 -10.10 23.47 2.79
N SER A 127 -10.47 24.32 3.76
CA SER A 127 -11.36 23.90 4.86
C SER A 127 -12.78 23.59 4.37
N ASP A 128 -13.37 24.47 3.58
CA ASP A 128 -14.73 24.29 3.05
C ASP A 128 -14.79 23.10 2.07
N LEU A 129 -13.76 22.96 1.26
CA LEU A 129 -13.63 21.83 0.34
C LEU A 129 -13.58 20.49 1.07
N LYS A 130 -12.86 20.38 2.20
CA LYS A 130 -12.82 19.15 3.00
C LYS A 130 -14.20 18.73 3.47
N GLU A 131 -15.04 19.69 3.87
CA GLU A 131 -16.38 19.38 4.35
C GLU A 131 -17.28 18.90 3.21
N LYS A 132 -17.20 19.52 2.03
CA LYS A 132 -17.88 19.03 0.82
C LYS A 132 -17.45 17.60 0.47
N ILE A 133 -16.15 17.32 0.48
CA ILE A 133 -15.61 15.99 0.18
C ILE A 133 -16.12 14.95 1.20
N LYS A 134 -16.11 15.27 2.50
CA LYS A 134 -16.68 14.38 3.53
C LYS A 134 -18.15 14.09 3.27
N ASN A 135 -18.95 15.11 2.97
CA ASN A 135 -20.37 14.95 2.72
C ASN A 135 -20.67 14.10 1.47
N ILE A 136 -19.84 14.20 0.44
CA ILE A 136 -19.89 13.32 -0.73
C ILE A 136 -19.52 11.89 -0.34
N PHE A 137 -18.41 11.72 0.39
CA PHE A 137 -17.93 10.40 0.79
C PHE A 137 -18.94 9.65 1.68
N ILE A 138 -19.58 10.37 2.62
CA ILE A 138 -20.63 9.82 3.51
C ILE A 138 -21.88 9.45 2.70
N GLY A 139 -22.27 10.26 1.71
CA GLY A 139 -23.41 9.96 0.85
C GLY A 139 -23.16 8.83 -0.16
N LEU A 140 -21.90 8.54 -0.48
CA LEU A 140 -21.54 7.52 -1.47
C LEU A 140 -21.52 6.13 -0.83
N GLU A 141 -22.52 5.31 -1.09
CA GLU A 141 -22.55 3.94 -0.59
C GLU A 141 -22.40 2.90 -1.71
N VAL A 142 -21.20 2.70 -2.24
CA VAL A 142 -20.96 1.79 -3.38
C VAL A 142 -20.62 0.34 -2.99
N THR A 143 -20.46 0.06 -1.70
CA THR A 143 -20.00 -1.22 -1.18
C THR A 143 -20.86 -1.70 -0.01
N ASN A 144 -21.03 -3.01 0.14
CA ASN A 144 -21.65 -3.67 1.30
C ASN A 144 -20.64 -3.97 2.41
N ALA A 145 -19.34 -3.78 2.15
CA ALA A 145 -18.30 -3.97 3.14
C ALA A 145 -18.51 -3.06 4.37
N HIS A 146 -18.06 -3.51 5.53
CA HIS A 146 -18.10 -2.70 6.75
C HIS A 146 -17.28 -1.41 6.60
N THR A 147 -16.11 -1.51 5.97
CA THR A 147 -15.25 -0.37 5.67
C THR A 147 -15.52 0.09 4.24
N LYS A 148 -15.90 1.37 4.10
CA LYS A 148 -16.25 2.00 2.82
C LYS A 148 -15.05 2.68 2.17
N ILE A 149 -14.03 3.06 2.95
CA ILE A 149 -12.93 3.91 2.50
C ILE A 149 -12.26 3.48 1.19
N VAL A 150 -11.96 2.19 1.02
CA VAL A 150 -11.26 1.70 -0.18
C VAL A 150 -12.16 1.78 -1.42
N ALA A 151 -13.40 1.30 -1.33
CA ALA A 151 -14.31 1.32 -2.49
C ALA A 151 -14.73 2.75 -2.83
N ASN A 152 -15.15 3.53 -1.83
CA ASN A 152 -15.61 4.90 -2.01
C ASN A 152 -14.50 5.80 -2.57
N SER A 153 -13.28 5.76 -2.01
CA SER A 153 -12.17 6.59 -2.51
C SER A 153 -11.78 6.22 -3.94
N LYS A 154 -11.76 4.94 -4.31
CA LYS A 154 -11.47 4.52 -5.69
C LYS A 154 -12.57 4.98 -6.65
N THR A 155 -13.85 4.84 -6.27
CA THR A 155 -14.95 5.37 -7.09
C THR A 155 -14.84 6.87 -7.23
N LEU A 156 -14.62 7.61 -6.14
CA LEU A 156 -14.45 9.05 -6.16
C LEU A 156 -13.21 9.48 -6.95
N HIS A 157 -12.13 8.70 -6.94
CA HIS A 157 -10.96 8.97 -7.77
C HIS A 157 -11.32 8.97 -9.25
N PHE A 158 -12.10 8.02 -9.76
CA PHE A 158 -12.46 8.05 -11.18
C PHE A 158 -13.52 9.11 -11.54
N LEU A 159 -14.25 9.63 -10.55
CA LEU A 159 -15.17 10.75 -10.75
C LEU A 159 -14.45 12.10 -10.64
N LEU A 160 -13.51 12.24 -9.71
CA LEU A 160 -12.74 13.44 -9.40
C LEU A 160 -11.22 13.15 -9.44
N PRO A 161 -10.67 12.72 -10.60
CA PRO A 161 -9.32 12.17 -10.68
C PRO A 161 -8.23 13.16 -10.36
N ASP A 162 -8.48 14.46 -10.55
CA ASP A 162 -7.51 15.51 -10.29
C ASP A 162 -7.54 16.00 -8.82
N LEU A 163 -8.48 15.49 -8.01
CA LEU A 163 -8.69 15.92 -6.62
C LEU A 163 -8.57 14.76 -5.62
N ILE A 164 -9.24 13.64 -5.85
CA ILE A 164 -9.35 12.55 -4.88
C ILE A 164 -8.31 11.47 -5.17
N PRO A 165 -7.45 11.09 -4.21
CA PRO A 165 -6.53 9.98 -4.38
C PRO A 165 -7.26 8.63 -4.33
N PRO A 166 -6.83 7.64 -5.13
CA PRO A 166 -7.33 6.28 -4.98
C PRO A 166 -6.70 5.65 -3.72
N ILE A 167 -7.51 5.29 -2.71
CA ILE A 167 -6.95 4.63 -1.51
C ILE A 167 -7.07 3.12 -1.67
N ASP A 168 -5.94 2.43 -1.52
CA ASP A 168 -5.91 0.98 -1.42
C ASP A 168 -5.50 0.52 -0.01
N GLY A 169 -5.96 -0.69 0.36
CA GLY A 169 -5.73 -1.23 1.69
C GLY A 169 -4.35 -1.85 1.92
N LYS A 170 -3.58 -2.15 0.86
CA LYS A 170 -2.29 -2.83 0.95
C LYS A 170 -1.13 -1.83 1.03
N TYR A 171 -1.15 -0.80 0.19
CA TYR A 171 -0.06 0.16 0.04
C TYR A 171 -0.38 1.49 0.69
N ILE A 172 -1.45 2.18 0.28
CA ILE A 172 -1.77 3.51 0.81
C ILE A 172 -2.05 3.48 2.31
N LEU A 173 -2.98 2.63 2.79
CA LEU A 173 -3.27 2.58 4.22
C LEU A 173 -2.03 2.17 5.05
N ARG A 174 -1.25 1.21 4.56
CA ARG A 174 -0.02 0.75 5.24
C ARG A 174 1.06 1.82 5.26
N PHE A 175 1.22 2.59 4.19
CA PHE A 175 2.14 3.72 4.12
C PHE A 175 1.84 4.73 5.22
N PHE A 176 0.55 5.01 5.47
CA PHE A 176 0.11 5.87 6.57
C PHE A 176 -0.02 5.17 7.94
N GLY A 177 0.59 3.98 8.08
CA GLY A 177 0.64 3.25 9.35
C GLY A 177 -0.70 2.65 9.79
N ILE A 178 -1.67 2.54 8.89
CA ILE A 178 -3.00 1.99 9.16
C ILE A 178 -3.04 0.53 8.73
N ASN A 179 -3.19 -0.37 9.69
CA ASN A 179 -3.41 -1.78 9.42
C ASN A 179 -4.90 -2.14 9.37
N SER A 180 -5.21 -3.33 8.85
CA SER A 180 -6.59 -3.82 8.74
C SER A 180 -7.31 -3.86 10.10
N THR A 181 -6.64 -4.31 11.16
CA THR A 181 -7.21 -4.35 12.51
C THR A 181 -7.62 -2.97 13.02
N GLN A 182 -6.78 -1.95 12.82
CA GLN A 182 -7.12 -0.56 13.15
C GLN A 182 -8.27 -0.05 12.30
N LEU A 183 -8.31 -0.40 11.01
CA LEU A 183 -9.42 -0.03 10.13
C LEU A 183 -10.76 -0.56 10.66
N TYR A 184 -10.80 -1.81 11.12
CA TYR A 184 -12.01 -2.42 11.68
C TYR A 184 -12.35 -1.95 13.10
N ASN A 185 -11.35 -1.62 13.93
CA ASN A 185 -11.61 -1.31 15.35
C ASN A 185 -11.71 0.19 15.64
N SER A 186 -10.95 1.02 14.93
CA SER A 186 -10.82 2.46 15.22
C SER A 186 -11.68 3.33 14.30
N PHE A 187 -12.03 2.84 13.11
CA PHE A 187 -12.80 3.58 12.09
C PHE A 187 -14.16 2.94 11.81
N LEU A 188 -14.86 2.55 12.88
CA LEU A 188 -16.17 1.89 12.82
C LEU A 188 -17.26 2.76 12.16
N SER A 189 -17.27 4.07 12.42
CA SER A 189 -18.28 4.98 11.87
C SER A 189 -17.86 5.54 10.51
N LEU A 190 -18.85 5.87 9.68
CA LEU A 190 -18.62 6.43 8.34
C LEU A 190 -17.96 7.81 8.42
N GLU A 191 -18.29 8.60 9.44
CA GLU A 191 -17.68 9.90 9.72
C GLU A 191 -16.19 9.76 10.02
N LYS A 192 -15.79 8.76 10.82
CA LYS A 192 -14.37 8.49 11.09
C LYS A 192 -13.62 8.05 9.83
N GLN A 193 -14.26 7.29 8.95
CA GLN A 193 -13.68 6.92 7.66
C GLN A 193 -13.56 8.14 6.72
N ALA A 194 -14.53 9.06 6.76
CA ALA A 194 -14.46 10.33 6.03
C ALA A 194 -13.33 11.22 6.57
N GLU A 195 -13.16 11.32 7.89
CA GLU A 195 -12.01 12.00 8.50
C GLU A 195 -10.69 11.37 8.07
N LEU A 196 -10.63 10.04 7.98
CA LEU A 196 -9.44 9.35 7.53
C LEU A 196 -9.11 9.67 6.07
N LEU A 197 -10.12 9.69 5.17
CA LEU A 197 -9.95 10.17 3.80
C LEU A 197 -9.32 11.56 3.78
N ILE A 198 -9.86 12.51 4.57
CA ILE A 198 -9.33 13.87 4.64
C ILE A 198 -7.89 13.92 5.13
N ARG A 199 -7.52 13.12 6.13
CA ARG A 199 -6.12 13.05 6.62
C ARG A 199 -5.15 12.49 5.58
N ILE A 200 -5.60 11.53 4.78
CA ILE A 200 -4.82 11.00 3.66
C ILE A 200 -4.69 12.08 2.58
N MET A 201 -5.77 12.79 2.26
CA MET A 201 -5.73 13.92 1.32
C MET A 201 -4.81 15.05 1.78
N ASP A 202 -4.79 15.36 3.08
CA ASP A 202 -3.84 16.31 3.68
C ASP A 202 -2.40 15.89 3.40
N SER A 203 -2.11 14.59 3.54
CA SER A 203 -0.77 14.06 3.28
C SER A 203 -0.43 14.11 1.78
N TYR A 204 -1.38 13.84 0.89
CA TYR A 204 -1.20 14.00 -0.56
C TYR A 204 -0.96 15.44 -0.96
N TYR A 205 -1.65 16.39 -0.31
CA TYR A 205 -1.43 17.81 -0.50
C TYR A 205 -0.01 18.21 -0.07
N GLU A 206 0.45 17.76 1.10
CA GLU A 206 1.82 18.01 1.58
C GLU A 206 2.87 17.45 0.62
N ILE A 207 2.71 16.20 0.16
CA ILE A 207 3.61 15.59 -0.82
C ILE A 207 3.62 16.38 -2.14
N LEU A 208 2.45 16.82 -2.62
CA LEU A 208 2.35 17.60 -3.84
C LEU A 208 2.99 18.99 -3.69
N ASP A 209 2.75 19.69 -2.59
CA ASP A 209 3.31 21.03 -2.33
C ASP A 209 4.84 20.97 -2.35
N PHE A 210 5.41 19.89 -1.80
CA PHE A 210 6.86 19.66 -1.81
C PHE A 210 7.38 19.29 -3.20
N CYS A 211 6.81 18.27 -3.84
CA CYS A 211 7.29 17.73 -5.12
C CYS A 211 6.69 18.43 -6.35
N PHE A 212 6.09 19.62 -6.18
CA PHE A 212 5.24 20.24 -7.19
C PHE A 212 5.97 20.47 -8.51
N ASN A 213 7.20 21.00 -8.42
CA ASN A 213 7.99 21.36 -9.59
C ASN A 213 8.49 20.12 -10.34
N GLU A 214 8.92 19.09 -9.62
CA GLU A 214 9.39 17.82 -10.15
C GLU A 214 8.26 17.08 -10.87
N ILE A 215 7.09 16.97 -10.21
CA ILE A 215 5.90 16.36 -10.80
C ILE A 215 5.49 17.12 -12.07
N LYS A 216 5.44 18.45 -12.01
CA LYS A 216 5.06 19.29 -13.15
C LYS A 216 6.04 19.16 -14.32
N GLN A 217 7.34 19.20 -14.05
CA GLN A 217 8.37 19.02 -15.06
C GLN A 217 8.21 17.66 -15.77
N LYS A 218 7.98 16.59 -15.00
CA LYS A 218 7.80 15.25 -15.55
C LYS A 218 6.49 15.08 -16.33
N CYS A 219 5.41 15.71 -15.88
CA CYS A 219 4.17 15.81 -16.65
C CYS A 219 4.40 16.49 -18.01
N THR A 220 5.24 17.55 -18.08
CA THR A 220 5.54 18.24 -19.34
C THR A 220 6.47 17.47 -20.27
N GLN A 221 7.33 16.59 -19.73
CA GLN A 221 8.20 15.70 -20.52
C GLN A 221 7.47 14.49 -21.09
N GLY A 222 6.24 14.26 -20.62
CA GLY A 222 5.35 13.20 -21.08
C GLY A 222 5.50 11.85 -20.41
N ASP A 223 6.35 11.77 -19.39
CA ASP A 223 6.53 10.57 -18.56
C ASP A 223 5.22 10.17 -17.83
N PHE A 224 4.29 11.12 -17.63
CA PHE A 224 3.06 10.94 -16.83
C PHE A 224 1.72 11.20 -17.54
N HIS A 225 1.69 11.33 -18.88
CA HIS A 225 0.54 11.90 -19.61
C HIS A 225 -0.84 11.26 -19.31
N ASP A 226 -0.88 9.97 -18.99
CA ASP A 226 -2.15 9.24 -18.78
C ASP A 226 -2.68 9.28 -17.33
N TYR A 227 -1.92 9.84 -16.40
CA TYR A 227 -2.27 9.84 -14.98
C TYR A 227 -2.65 11.24 -14.48
N SER A 228 -3.55 11.27 -13.51
CA SER A 228 -3.81 12.47 -12.72
C SER A 228 -2.74 12.62 -11.62
N ILE A 229 -2.57 13.83 -11.10
CA ILE A 229 -1.59 14.10 -10.03
C ILE A 229 -1.79 13.18 -8.81
N PRO A 230 -3.03 12.98 -8.28
CA PRO A 230 -3.24 12.01 -7.21
C PRO A 230 -2.75 10.61 -7.57
N LYS A 231 -2.93 10.16 -8.82
CA LYS A 231 -2.47 8.83 -9.24
C LYS A 231 -0.94 8.74 -9.35
N ILE A 232 -0.27 9.82 -9.74
CA ILE A 232 1.21 9.86 -9.77
C ILE A 232 1.77 9.69 -8.35
N ILE A 233 1.19 10.39 -7.37
CA ILE A 233 1.59 10.26 -5.95
C ILE A 233 1.29 8.86 -5.41
N ASP A 234 0.12 8.29 -5.71
CA ASP A 234 -0.25 6.92 -5.35
C ASP A 234 0.79 5.89 -5.85
N ASN A 235 1.20 6.02 -7.12
CA ASN A 235 2.21 5.18 -7.73
C ASN A 235 3.59 5.33 -7.06
N ALA A 236 3.97 6.56 -6.69
CA ALA A 236 5.21 6.80 -5.95
C ALA A 236 5.18 6.16 -4.55
N ILE A 237 4.05 6.26 -3.84
CA ILE A 237 3.86 5.60 -2.54
C ILE A 237 3.97 4.08 -2.67
N TRP A 238 3.42 3.51 -3.74
CA TRP A 238 3.56 2.09 -4.05
C TRP A 238 5.03 1.69 -4.20
N GLY A 239 5.77 2.42 -5.05
CA GLY A 239 7.18 2.14 -5.31
C GLY A 239 8.04 2.27 -4.05
N TYR A 240 7.76 3.28 -3.23
CA TYR A 240 8.42 3.45 -1.93
C TYR A 240 8.14 2.25 -1.01
N SER A 241 6.90 1.78 -0.98
CA SER A 241 6.50 0.65 -0.15
C SER A 241 7.14 -0.67 -0.58
N GLU A 242 7.31 -0.90 -1.89
CA GLU A 242 8.01 -2.07 -2.39
C GLU A 242 9.51 -1.99 -2.10
N ARG A 243 10.12 -0.81 -2.29
CA ARG A 243 11.52 -0.57 -1.92
C ARG A 243 11.76 -0.84 -0.43
N GLU A 244 10.90 -0.37 0.47
CA GLU A 244 10.99 -0.67 1.91
C GLU A 244 10.92 -2.19 2.19
N VAL A 245 10.13 -2.94 1.42
CA VAL A 245 10.04 -4.40 1.55
C VAL A 245 11.30 -5.09 1.03
N GLU A 246 11.87 -4.62 -0.07
CA GLU A 246 13.13 -5.14 -0.62
C GLU A 246 14.33 -4.84 0.28
N GLU A 247 14.45 -3.59 0.72
CA GLU A 247 15.45 -3.19 1.73
C GLU A 247 15.24 -4.02 3.00
N GLY A 248 14.02 -4.17 3.51
CA GLY A 248 13.74 -5.03 4.66
C GLY A 248 14.07 -6.52 4.47
N LYS A 249 14.04 -7.05 3.25
CA LYS A 249 14.53 -8.41 2.95
C LYS A 249 16.06 -8.47 2.97
N ASN A 250 16.71 -7.44 2.41
CA ASN A 250 18.16 -7.31 2.41
C ASN A 250 18.70 -7.05 3.82
N PHE A 251 17.93 -6.37 4.66
CA PHE A 251 18.11 -6.24 6.11
C PHE A 251 17.36 -7.37 6.83
N THR A 252 17.71 -8.63 6.56
CA THR A 252 17.33 -9.69 7.50
C THR A 252 18.06 -9.39 8.81
N GLN A 253 17.35 -8.78 9.76
CA GLN A 253 17.88 -8.43 11.07
C GLN A 253 18.31 -9.71 11.77
N VAL A 254 19.62 -9.98 11.80
CA VAL A 254 20.13 -11.05 12.64
C VAL A 254 20.37 -10.45 14.03
N GLU A 255 19.45 -10.73 14.95
CA GLU A 255 19.65 -10.42 16.37
C GLU A 255 20.62 -11.44 16.96
N ILE A 256 21.84 -11.00 17.29
CA ILE A 256 22.77 -11.80 18.08
C ILE A 256 22.49 -11.52 19.55
N ILE A 257 22.00 -12.53 20.28
CA ILE A 257 21.85 -12.45 21.75
C ILE A 257 23.13 -12.96 22.40
N THR A 258 24.12 -12.08 22.61
CA THR A 258 25.28 -12.39 23.45
C THR A 258 25.01 -11.92 24.87
N GLY A 259 24.44 -12.81 25.69
CA GLY A 259 24.55 -12.82 27.17
C GLY A 259 24.05 -11.63 27.99
N ARG A 260 23.84 -10.43 27.43
CA ARG A 260 23.34 -9.20 28.09
C ARG A 260 23.06 -8.00 27.16
N GLU A 261 23.50 -8.00 25.90
CA GLU A 261 23.24 -6.89 24.97
C GLU A 261 22.56 -7.38 23.68
N ARG A 262 21.60 -6.59 23.18
CA ARG A 262 21.01 -6.74 21.85
C ARG A 262 21.71 -5.77 20.90
N LYS A 263 22.29 -6.29 19.82
CA LYS A 263 22.90 -5.48 18.76
C LYS A 263 22.29 -5.83 17.41
N GLN A 264 21.94 -4.79 16.65
CA GLN A 264 21.44 -4.91 15.28
C GLN A 264 22.59 -4.77 14.30
N TYR A 265 22.64 -5.64 13.30
CA TYR A 265 23.65 -5.63 12.25
C TYR A 265 22.99 -5.55 10.88
N ASP A 266 23.65 -4.85 9.96
CA ASP A 266 23.40 -4.98 8.52
C ASP A 266 23.71 -6.42 8.06
N HIS A 267 23.00 -6.94 7.05
CA HIS A 267 23.13 -8.33 6.63
C HIS A 267 24.50 -8.67 6.03
N GLU A 268 25.07 -7.79 5.21
CA GLU A 268 26.42 -7.99 4.68
C GLU A 268 27.45 -7.89 5.80
N LEU A 269 27.28 -6.90 6.69
CA LEU A 269 28.15 -6.74 7.87
C LEU A 269 28.06 -7.95 8.82
N PHE A 270 26.88 -8.53 8.99
CA PHE A 270 26.64 -9.72 9.80
C PHE A 270 27.39 -10.92 9.21
N TRP A 271 27.24 -11.19 7.91
CA TRP A 271 27.92 -12.32 7.28
C TRP A 271 29.43 -12.11 7.15
N ASP A 272 29.90 -10.87 7.00
CA ASP A 272 31.32 -10.53 7.07
C ASP A 272 31.88 -10.67 8.49
N MET A 273 31.12 -10.31 9.53
CA MET A 273 31.47 -10.60 10.93
C MET A 273 31.53 -12.11 11.19
N VAL A 274 30.50 -12.85 10.79
CA VAL A 274 30.46 -14.31 10.91
C VAL A 274 31.62 -14.92 10.15
N GLY A 275 31.93 -14.46 8.93
CA GLY A 275 33.06 -14.95 8.14
C GLY A 275 34.41 -14.68 8.81
N ARG A 276 34.60 -13.48 9.38
CA ARG A 276 35.83 -13.08 10.10
C ARG A 276 36.03 -13.86 11.40
N GLU A 277 34.96 -14.10 12.16
CA GLU A 277 35.03 -14.87 13.41
C GLU A 277 35.10 -16.39 13.17
N ALA A 278 34.32 -16.90 12.21
CA ALA A 278 34.32 -18.31 11.82
C ALA A 278 35.67 -18.75 11.21
N GLY A 279 36.39 -17.82 10.57
CA GLY A 279 37.69 -18.09 9.98
C GLY A 279 38.80 -18.48 10.96
N ASN A 280 38.62 -18.29 12.28
CA ASN A 280 39.68 -18.59 13.25
C ASN A 280 39.24 -19.24 14.58
N LYS A 281 37.94 -19.39 14.91
CA LYS A 281 37.54 -19.85 16.27
C LYS A 281 36.29 -20.74 16.37
N LEU A 282 35.92 -21.49 15.34
CA LEU A 282 34.79 -22.43 15.46
C LEU A 282 35.19 -23.75 16.15
N TYR A 283 35.48 -23.72 17.46
CA TYR A 283 35.47 -24.95 18.28
C TYR A 283 35.04 -24.80 19.74
N THR A 284 34.65 -23.61 20.24
CA THR A 284 34.33 -23.50 21.70
C THR A 284 32.97 -22.96 22.09
N ASP A 285 32.27 -22.18 21.25
CA ASP A 285 31.03 -21.52 21.70
C ASP A 285 29.86 -21.79 20.75
N ALA A 286 28.80 -22.40 21.29
CA ALA A 286 27.56 -22.66 20.57
C ALA A 286 26.79 -21.35 20.32
N PHE A 287 26.42 -21.09 19.07
CA PHE A 287 25.51 -20.01 18.72
C PHE A 287 24.06 -20.46 18.94
N VAL A 288 23.31 -19.70 19.73
CA VAL A 288 21.87 -19.91 19.92
C VAL A 288 21.13 -18.77 19.25
N ILE A 289 20.43 -19.08 18.16
CA ILE A 289 19.48 -18.15 17.52
C ILE A 289 18.12 -18.45 18.14
N THR A 290 17.59 -17.53 18.94
CA THR A 290 16.19 -17.61 19.41
C THR A 290 15.42 -16.42 18.86
N GLU A 291 14.32 -16.68 18.14
CA GLU A 291 13.32 -15.65 17.88
C GLU A 291 12.21 -15.75 18.93
N ASP A 292 11.95 -14.67 19.65
CA ASP A 292 10.69 -14.52 20.38
C ASP A 292 9.56 -14.23 19.37
N ASP A 293 8.49 -15.04 19.44
CA ASP A 293 7.19 -14.92 18.74
C ASP A 293 7.01 -15.51 17.31
N SER A 294 7.71 -16.60 16.93
CA SER A 294 7.62 -17.16 15.56
C SER A 294 6.87 -18.48 15.36
N ALA A 295 5.88 -18.84 16.21
CA ALA A 295 5.00 -19.99 15.94
C ALA A 295 4.25 -19.90 14.58
N ARG A 296 4.20 -18.72 13.95
CA ARG A 296 3.52 -18.45 12.68
C ARG A 296 4.44 -18.35 11.46
N TYR A 297 5.75 -18.21 11.64
CA TYR A 297 6.66 -17.81 10.56
C TYR A 297 7.68 -18.89 10.15
N PHE A 298 8.05 -19.80 11.06
CA PHE A 298 9.11 -20.77 10.80
C PHE A 298 8.79 -21.74 9.63
N GLY A 299 7.53 -22.19 9.52
CA GLY A 299 7.12 -23.12 8.45
C GLY A 299 7.07 -22.50 7.05
N LYS A 300 6.99 -21.17 6.93
CA LYS A 300 6.85 -20.48 5.65
C LYS A 300 8.15 -19.82 5.19
N SER A 301 8.92 -19.23 6.11
CA SER A 301 10.17 -18.52 5.77
C SER A 301 11.28 -19.48 5.34
N ILE A 302 11.47 -20.62 6.00
CA ILE A 302 12.48 -21.62 5.59
C ILE A 302 12.08 -22.28 4.27
N LYS A 303 10.79 -22.63 4.11
CA LYS A 303 10.26 -23.27 2.90
C LYS A 303 10.38 -22.37 1.66
N ASN A 304 10.25 -21.05 1.84
CA ASN A 304 10.43 -20.05 0.79
C ASN A 304 11.91 -19.72 0.54
N ALA A 305 12.74 -19.65 1.59
CA ALA A 305 14.18 -19.40 1.45
C ALA A 305 14.92 -20.59 0.80
N MET A 306 14.35 -21.79 0.83
CA MET A 306 15.00 -23.04 0.38
C MET A 306 14.15 -23.85 -0.62
N SER A 307 13.27 -23.20 -1.39
CA SER A 307 12.40 -23.90 -2.36
C SER A 307 13.24 -24.66 -3.40
N GLY A 308 13.15 -25.99 -3.39
CA GLY A 308 13.88 -26.91 -4.28
C GLY A 308 14.99 -27.73 -3.62
N LYS A 309 15.31 -27.53 -2.33
CA LYS A 309 16.39 -28.27 -1.63
C LYS A 309 16.02 -28.80 -0.24
N CYS A 310 14.74 -28.70 0.14
CA CYS A 310 14.25 -29.10 1.45
C CYS A 310 13.08 -30.08 1.30
N ILE A 311 13.24 -31.29 1.85
CA ILE A 311 12.13 -32.20 2.13
C ILE A 311 11.92 -32.11 3.63
N LEU A 312 10.76 -31.60 4.04
CA LEU A 312 10.31 -31.64 5.44
C LEU A 312 9.30 -32.79 5.51
N GLU A 313 9.67 -33.88 6.18
CA GLU A 313 8.69 -34.92 6.53
C GLU A 313 8.05 -34.53 7.86
N GLU A 314 6.73 -34.38 7.87
CA GLU A 314 5.95 -34.20 9.09
C GLU A 314 5.81 -35.57 9.76
N GLY A 315 6.37 -35.72 10.95
CA GLY A 315 6.13 -36.89 11.80
C GLY A 315 4.79 -36.76 12.53
N ASP A 316 4.02 -37.83 12.58
CA ASP A 316 2.64 -37.87 13.11
C ASP A 316 2.53 -37.78 14.65
N ASP A 317 3.63 -37.69 15.40
CA ASP A 317 3.61 -37.57 16.86
C ASP A 317 4.58 -36.48 17.39
N PRO A 318 4.10 -35.40 18.04
CA PRO A 318 4.94 -34.31 18.54
C PRO A 318 5.92 -34.70 19.68
N LYS A 319 5.92 -35.94 20.16
CA LYS A 319 6.89 -36.45 21.15
C LYS A 319 8.11 -37.15 20.54
N GLU A 320 8.06 -37.51 19.26
CA GLU A 320 9.20 -38.08 18.54
C GLU A 320 9.65 -37.11 17.45
N ILE A 321 10.35 -36.05 17.87
CA ILE A 321 10.97 -35.12 16.93
C ILE A 321 12.27 -35.76 16.42
N THR A 322 12.18 -36.46 15.29
CA THR A 322 13.36 -36.91 14.56
C THR A 322 13.92 -35.73 13.76
N ALA A 323 15.13 -35.29 14.10
CA ALA A 323 15.77 -34.17 13.41
C ALA A 323 16.15 -34.58 11.97
N THR A 324 15.57 -33.91 10.98
CA THR A 324 16.05 -34.01 9.58
C THR A 324 16.97 -32.84 9.28
N ILE A 325 18.26 -33.13 9.12
CA ILE A 325 19.30 -32.17 8.75
C ILE A 325 19.44 -32.19 7.22
N PRO A 326 19.41 -31.04 6.52
CA PRO A 326 19.85 -30.99 5.13
C PRO A 326 21.32 -31.43 5.03
N LYS A 327 21.59 -32.49 4.24
CA LYS A 327 22.91 -33.17 4.15
C LYS A 327 24.12 -32.22 4.04
N HIS A 328 24.00 -31.16 3.25
CA HIS A 328 25.06 -30.16 3.04
C HIS A 328 25.38 -29.28 4.26
N ILE A 329 24.48 -29.18 5.24
CA ILE A 329 24.71 -28.47 6.51
C ILE A 329 25.41 -29.40 7.51
N GLY A 330 25.02 -30.68 7.54
CA GLY A 330 25.69 -31.71 8.34
C GLY A 330 27.13 -31.97 7.88
N GLU A 331 27.39 -31.96 6.57
CA GLU A 331 28.74 -32.10 5.99
C GLU A 331 29.69 -30.94 6.37
N LYS A 332 29.16 -29.81 6.83
CA LYS A 332 29.93 -28.65 7.31
C LYS A 332 30.06 -28.60 8.84
N GLY A 333 29.65 -29.64 9.56
CA GLY A 333 29.81 -29.76 11.01
C GLY A 333 28.77 -29.01 11.86
N PHE A 334 27.72 -28.47 11.24
CA PHE A 334 26.65 -27.79 11.98
C PHE A 334 25.59 -28.78 12.45
N SER A 335 25.07 -28.57 13.67
CA SER A 335 23.92 -29.32 14.20
C SER A 335 22.82 -28.35 14.61
N CYS A 336 21.57 -28.64 14.26
CA CYS A 336 20.39 -27.97 14.81
C CYS A 336 19.73 -28.88 15.84
N ARG A 337 19.30 -28.32 16.97
CA ARG A 337 18.41 -28.98 17.93
C ARG A 337 17.17 -28.14 18.08
N VAL A 338 16.02 -28.77 17.95
CA VAL A 338 14.75 -28.16 18.34
C VAL A 338 14.44 -28.62 19.76
N GLY A 339 14.22 -27.68 20.67
CA GLY A 339 13.96 -27.97 22.09
C GLY A 339 12.80 -27.16 22.64
N ILE A 340 12.37 -27.47 23.88
CA ILE A 340 11.40 -26.67 24.62
C ILE A 340 12.05 -26.19 25.91
N ASN A 341 12.15 -24.87 26.10
CA ASN A 341 12.68 -24.26 27.33
C ASN A 341 11.63 -23.28 27.87
N LYS A 342 11.22 -23.48 29.13
CA LYS A 342 10.17 -22.68 29.79
C LYS A 342 8.86 -22.56 28.96
N GLY A 343 8.48 -23.63 28.28
CA GLY A 343 7.26 -23.69 27.47
C GLY A 343 7.35 -23.05 26.08
N LYS A 344 8.52 -22.55 25.67
CA LYS A 344 8.76 -22.03 24.32
C LYS A 344 9.62 -22.99 23.51
N LYS A 345 9.22 -23.27 22.25
CA LYS A 345 10.05 -24.00 21.28
C LYS A 345 11.17 -23.10 20.77
N TYR A 346 12.37 -23.64 20.64
CA TYR A 346 13.53 -23.01 20.01
C TYR A 346 14.17 -23.98 19.04
#